data_AF-A0A349D012-F1
#
_entry.id   AF-A0A349D012-F1
#
_cell.length_a   1.000
_cell.length_b   1.000
_cell.length_c   1.000
_cell.angle_alpha   90.00
_cell.angle_beta   90.00
_cell.angle_gamma   90.00
#
_symmetry.space_group_name_H-M   'P 1'
#
loop_
_entity.id
_entity.type
_entity.pdbx_description
1 polymer ?
#
loop_
_entity_poly.entity_id
_entity_poly.type
_entity_poly.pdbx_seq_one_letter_code
_entity_poly.pdbx_strand_id
1 'polypeptide(L)'
;LMNPLNWRHLRKPALPSWGEPYAEVIVRMNQAMTDAWKQAEGGDAVIVSHQLPIWVTHLAAAGESSRHDPRQRRCALSSVTSFEMRDGLWTEIGYAEPAQTSGASDVGAV
;
A
#
# COMPACT_ATOMS: atom_id res chain seq x y z
N LEU A 1 -6.40 25.38 -5.91
CA LEU A 1 -7.84 25.30 -6.30
C LEU A 1 -8.38 26.57 -6.97
N MET A 2 -7.63 27.68 -6.96
CA MET A 2 -8.07 29.01 -7.40
C MET A 2 -8.27 29.20 -8.92
N ASN A 3 -7.85 28.24 -9.76
CA ASN A 3 -8.09 28.29 -11.20
C ASN A 3 -9.17 27.26 -11.59
N PRO A 4 -10.40 27.70 -11.95
CA PRO A 4 -11.51 26.82 -12.34
C PRO A 4 -11.21 25.92 -13.54
N LEU A 5 -10.29 26.32 -14.43
CA LEU A 5 -9.91 25.51 -15.59
C LEU A 5 -9.30 24.16 -15.18
N ASN A 6 -8.71 24.09 -13.99
CA ASN A 6 -8.11 22.86 -13.49
C ASN A 6 -9.14 21.87 -12.94
N TRP A 7 -10.40 22.27 -12.72
CA TRP A 7 -11.41 21.41 -12.10
C TRP A 7 -11.76 20.18 -12.95
N ARG A 8 -11.51 20.23 -14.27
CA ARG A 8 -11.66 19.07 -15.16
C ARG A 8 -10.83 17.85 -14.71
N HIS A 9 -9.66 18.09 -14.10
CA HIS A 9 -8.77 17.04 -13.60
C HIS A 9 -9.27 16.41 -12.30
N LEU A 10 -10.18 17.09 -11.59
CA LEU A 10 -10.77 16.61 -10.33
C LEU A 10 -12.11 15.88 -10.53
N ARG A 11 -12.62 15.78 -11.77
CA ARG A 11 -13.93 15.18 -12.06
C ARG A 11 -13.99 13.68 -11.77
N LYS A 12 -12.87 12.98 -11.91
CA LYS A 12 -12.77 11.53 -11.69
C LYS A 12 -11.54 11.22 -10.84
N PRO A 13 -11.54 11.55 -9.54
CA PRO A 13 -10.35 11.43 -8.69
C PRO A 13 -9.87 9.97 -8.54
N ALA A 14 -10.76 8.99 -8.74
CA ALA A 14 -10.41 7.56 -8.75
C ALA A 14 -9.59 7.14 -10.00
N LEU A 15 -9.59 7.96 -11.05
CA LEU A 15 -8.79 7.80 -12.26
C LEU A 15 -7.94 9.06 -12.43
N PRO A 16 -6.89 9.22 -11.61
CA PRO A 16 -6.09 10.43 -11.59
C PRO A 16 -5.45 10.67 -12.97
N SER A 17 -5.53 11.90 -13.48
CA SER A 17 -4.93 12.25 -14.78
C SER A 17 -3.42 12.46 -14.74
N TRP A 18 -2.79 12.22 -13.59
CA TRP A 18 -1.40 12.58 -13.29
C TRP A 18 -0.69 11.52 -12.43
N GLY A 19 -1.16 10.27 -12.50
CA GLY A 19 -0.56 9.19 -11.74
C GLY A 19 -1.31 7.88 -11.95
N GLU A 20 -0.92 6.89 -11.16
CA GLU A 20 -1.47 5.56 -11.18
C GLU A 20 -2.77 5.50 -10.34
N PRO A 21 -3.88 4.96 -10.88
CA PRO A 21 -5.06 4.63 -10.09
C PRO A 21 -4.73 3.63 -8.98
N TYR A 22 -5.35 3.75 -7.80
CA TYR A 22 -5.11 2.80 -6.70
C TYR A 22 -5.42 1.35 -7.06
N ALA A 23 -6.38 1.12 -7.97
CA ALA A 23 -6.68 -0.22 -8.47
C ALA A 23 -5.47 -0.85 -9.19
N GLU A 24 -4.72 -0.08 -9.97
CA GLU A 24 -3.51 -0.56 -10.65
C GLU A 24 -2.38 -0.83 -9.64
N VAL A 25 -2.22 0.05 -8.64
CA VAL A 25 -1.28 -0.18 -7.51
C VAL A 25 -1.58 -1.51 -6.80
N ILE A 26 -2.86 -1.75 -6.47
CA ILE A 26 -3.30 -2.99 -5.81
C ILE A 26 -2.98 -4.21 -6.67
N VAL A 27 -3.31 -4.15 -7.98
CA VAL A 27 -3.05 -5.26 -8.90
C VAL A 27 -1.56 -5.60 -8.97
N ARG A 28 -0.69 -4.61 -9.14
CA ARG A 28 0.76 -4.87 -9.25
C ARG A 28 1.38 -5.32 -7.92
N MET A 29 0.89 -4.81 -6.78
CA MET A 29 1.35 -5.29 -5.46
C MET A 29 0.92 -6.73 -5.21
N ASN A 30 -0.33 -7.08 -5.56
CA ASN A 30 -0.80 -8.47 -5.48
C ASN A 30 0.04 -9.41 -6.34
N GLN A 31 0.39 -9.00 -7.56
CA GLN A 31 1.29 -9.76 -8.44
C GLN A 31 2.68 -9.93 -7.81
N ALA A 32 3.31 -8.84 -7.36
CA ALA A 32 4.63 -8.87 -6.75
C ALA A 32 4.67 -9.76 -5.48
N MET A 33 3.64 -9.67 -4.62
CA MET A 33 3.51 -10.53 -3.45
C MET A 33 3.35 -12.00 -3.84
N THR A 34 2.54 -12.29 -4.86
CA THR A 34 2.31 -13.66 -5.34
C THR A 34 3.57 -14.27 -5.95
N ASP A 35 4.34 -13.48 -6.69
CA ASP A 35 5.60 -13.93 -7.29
C ASP A 35 6.67 -14.16 -6.24
N ALA A 36 6.77 -13.29 -5.23
CA ALA A 36 7.68 -13.47 -4.09
C ALA A 36 7.33 -14.72 -3.28
N TRP A 37 6.03 -14.94 -3.01
CA TRP A 37 5.52 -16.13 -2.32
C TRP A 37 5.90 -17.43 -3.01
N LYS A 38 5.73 -17.49 -4.34
CA LYS A 38 6.09 -18.69 -5.12
C LYS A 38 7.59 -18.99 -5.10
N GLN A 39 8.42 -17.97 -4.95
CA GLN A 39 9.89 -18.11 -4.91
C GLN A 39 10.43 -18.43 -3.51
N ALA A 40 9.66 -18.18 -2.45
CA ALA A 40 10.15 -18.32 -1.08
C ALA A 40 10.28 -19.78 -0.59
N GLU A 41 9.91 -20.79 -1.38
CA GLU A 41 10.08 -22.24 -1.11
C GLU A 41 9.78 -22.68 0.34
N GLY A 42 8.69 -22.17 0.92
CA GLY A 42 8.25 -22.50 2.29
C GLY A 42 8.87 -21.65 3.41
N GLY A 43 9.70 -20.66 3.05
CA GLY A 43 10.12 -19.56 3.92
C GLY A 43 9.28 -18.30 3.74
N ASP A 44 9.75 -17.22 4.35
CA ASP A 44 9.14 -15.89 4.27
C ASP A 44 9.82 -15.01 3.22
N ALA A 45 9.04 -14.13 2.59
CA ALA A 45 9.55 -13.08 1.71
C ALA A 45 9.34 -11.69 2.33
N VAL A 46 10.32 -10.80 2.17
CA VAL A 46 10.24 -9.41 2.62
C VAL A 46 10.22 -8.50 1.41
N ILE A 47 9.20 -7.62 1.34
CA ILE A 47 9.08 -6.58 0.31
C ILE A 47 9.19 -5.22 1.00
N VAL A 48 10.19 -4.44 0.63
CA VAL A 48 10.31 -3.04 1.04
C VAL A 48 9.56 -2.17 0.04
N SER A 49 8.65 -1.34 0.52
CA SER A 49 7.80 -0.51 -0.33
C SER A 49 7.48 0.82 0.35
N HIS A 50 6.63 1.63 -0.28
CA HIS A 50 6.22 2.93 0.23
C HIS A 50 4.87 2.86 0.92
N GLN A 51 4.57 3.91 1.69
CA GLN A 51 3.36 4.01 2.49
C GLN A 51 2.07 3.76 1.69
N LEU A 52 1.92 4.38 0.52
CA LEU A 52 0.70 4.25 -0.28
C LEU A 52 0.49 2.82 -0.80
N PRO A 53 1.43 2.17 -1.53
CA PRO A 53 1.28 0.79 -1.97
C PRO A 53 0.98 -0.20 -0.84
N ILE A 54 1.66 -0.08 0.30
CA ILE A 54 1.41 -0.94 1.47
C ILE A 54 -0.04 -0.76 1.94
N TRP A 55 -0.46 0.49 2.12
CA TRP A 55 -1.77 0.80 2.68
C TRP A 55 -2.94 0.36 1.79
N VAL A 56 -2.89 0.64 0.48
CA VAL A 56 -3.98 0.24 -0.41
C VAL A 56 -4.04 -1.27 -0.62
N THR A 57 -2.91 -1.97 -0.50
CA THR A 57 -2.85 -3.44 -0.52
C THR A 57 -3.49 -4.02 0.74
N HIS A 58 -3.20 -3.46 1.92
CA HIS A 58 -3.88 -3.81 3.16
C HIS A 58 -5.41 -3.64 3.04
N LEU A 59 -5.87 -2.47 2.58
CA LEU A 59 -7.31 -2.21 2.42
C LEU A 59 -7.95 -3.22 1.47
N ALA A 60 -7.30 -3.52 0.35
CA ALA A 60 -7.80 -4.51 -0.61
C ALA A 60 -7.90 -5.92 0.00
N ALA A 61 -6.87 -6.36 0.74
CA ALA A 61 -6.87 -7.65 1.44
C ALA A 61 -7.95 -7.72 2.53
N ALA A 62 -8.25 -6.60 3.19
CA ALA A 62 -9.33 -6.49 4.18
C ALA A 62 -10.73 -6.35 3.56
N GLY A 63 -10.86 -6.24 2.23
CA GLY A 63 -12.14 -5.97 1.56
C GLY A 63 -12.65 -4.54 1.74
N GLU A 64 -11.78 -3.61 2.13
CA GLU A 64 -12.12 -2.23 2.44
C GLU A 64 -11.95 -1.29 1.24
N SER A 65 -12.62 -0.13 1.31
CA SER A 65 -12.53 0.89 0.26
C SER A 65 -11.13 1.51 0.18
N SER A 66 -10.54 1.54 -1.02
CA SER A 66 -9.28 2.26 -1.28
C SER A 66 -9.40 3.79 -1.20
N ARG A 67 -10.62 4.33 -1.14
CA ARG A 67 -10.83 5.75 -0.78
C ARG A 67 -10.62 5.91 0.72
N HIS A 68 -9.59 6.64 1.10
CA HIS A 68 -9.18 6.84 2.48
C HIS A 68 -8.68 8.27 2.70
N ASP A 69 -8.60 8.70 3.95
CA ASP A 69 -7.82 9.87 4.33
C ASP A 69 -6.34 9.48 4.42
N PRO A 70 -5.44 10.08 3.61
CA PRO A 70 -4.01 9.78 3.64
C PRO A 70 -3.34 9.95 5.03
N ARG A 71 -3.94 10.75 5.91
CA ARG A 71 -3.42 11.01 7.27
C ARG A 71 -3.72 9.90 8.26
N GLN A 72 -4.63 9.00 7.91
CA GLN A 72 -5.10 7.90 8.77
C GLN A 72 -4.47 6.56 8.42
N ARG A 73 -3.41 6.56 7.59
CA ARG A 73 -2.72 5.33 7.20
C ARG A 73 -1.96 4.75 8.38
N ARG A 74 -2.25 3.50 8.73
CA ARG A 74 -1.41 2.70 9.64
C ARG A 74 -0.25 2.11 8.84
N CYS A 75 0.81 2.89 8.71
CA CYS A 75 2.05 2.53 8.02
C CYS A 75 3.15 3.50 8.44
N ALA A 76 3.63 3.35 9.69
CA ALA A 76 4.72 4.17 10.22
C ALA A 76 6.06 3.85 9.54
N LEU A 77 7.04 4.74 9.67
CA LEU A 77 8.40 4.51 9.17
C LEU A 77 8.97 3.23 9.80
N SER A 78 9.51 2.33 8.96
CA SER A 78 10.04 1.03 9.39
C SER A 78 9.04 0.13 10.13
N SER A 79 7.74 0.31 9.90
CA SER A 79 6.72 -0.66 10.30
C SER A 79 6.74 -1.90 9.41
N VAL A 80 6.20 -2.99 9.94
CA VAL A 80 6.03 -4.27 9.24
C VAL A 80 4.55 -4.61 9.22
N THR A 81 3.99 -4.82 8.03
CA THR A 81 2.65 -5.42 7.86
C THR A 81 2.84 -6.82 7.28
N SER A 82 2.35 -7.83 7.99
CA SER A 82 2.53 -9.25 7.65
C SER A 82 1.27 -9.82 7.02
N PHE A 83 1.43 -10.52 5.90
CA PHE A 83 0.35 -11.18 5.18
C PHE A 83 0.61 -12.68 5.06
N GLU A 84 -0.46 -13.46 5.03
CA GLU A 84 -0.44 -14.90 4.76
C GLU A 84 -1.39 -15.21 3.59
N MET A 85 -1.00 -16.17 2.75
CA MET A 85 -1.87 -16.70 1.70
C MET A 85 -2.78 -17.78 2.30
N ARG A 86 -4.08 -17.51 2.41
CA ARG A 86 -5.10 -18.46 2.90
C ARG A 86 -6.12 -18.69 1.82
N ASP A 87 -6.30 -19.95 1.42
CA ASP A 87 -7.26 -20.34 0.37
C ASP A 87 -7.10 -19.54 -0.95
N GLY A 88 -5.87 -19.17 -1.29
CA GLY A 88 -5.54 -18.39 -2.49
C GLY A 88 -5.80 -16.88 -2.36
N LEU A 89 -6.06 -16.37 -1.16
CA LEU A 89 -6.26 -14.95 -0.87
C LEU A 89 -5.26 -14.43 0.17
N TRP A 90 -4.81 -13.20 0.01
CA TRP A 90 -3.97 -12.52 0.99
C TRP A 90 -4.80 -12.08 2.19
N THR A 91 -4.35 -12.45 3.39
CA THR A 91 -4.95 -12.04 4.67
C THR A 91 -3.87 -11.37 5.53
N GLU A 92 -4.12 -10.19 6.06
CA GLU A 92 -3.21 -9.62 7.08
C GLU A 92 -3.26 -10.45 8.35
N ILE A 93 -2.09 -10.79 8.88
CA ILE A 93 -1.93 -11.55 10.12
C ILE A 93 -1.26 -10.74 11.24
N GLY A 94 -0.71 -9.57 10.92
CA GLY A 94 -0.10 -8.73 11.95
C GLY A 94 0.45 -7.40 11.44
N TYR A 95 0.66 -6.49 12.38
CA TYR A 95 1.35 -5.22 12.18
C TYR A 95 2.23 -4.92 13.39
N ALA A 96 3.44 -4.47 13.14
CA ALA A 96 4.40 -4.11 14.17
C ALA A 96 5.17 -2.83 13.81
N GLU A 97 5.57 -2.08 14.83
CA GLU A 97 6.46 -0.93 14.72
C GLU A 97 7.73 -1.19 15.54
N PRO A 98 8.62 -2.09 15.09
CA PRO A 98 9.74 -2.56 15.90
C PRO A 98 10.87 -1.54 16.04
N ALA A 99 10.95 -0.55 15.15
CA ALA A 99 12.02 0.43 15.12
C ALA A 99 11.68 1.68 15.96
N GLN A 100 12.65 2.18 16.73
CA GLN A 100 12.53 3.50 17.36
C GLN A 100 12.89 4.59 16.34
N THR A 101 11.88 5.37 15.94
CA THR A 101 12.00 6.39 14.88
C THR A 101 12.08 7.83 15.42
N SER A 102 12.27 8.00 16.73
CA SER A 102 12.42 9.31 17.36
C SER A 102 13.59 10.08 16.75
N GLY A 103 13.30 11.24 16.14
CA GLY A 103 14.30 12.08 15.48
C GLY A 103 14.65 11.66 14.04
N ALA A 104 13.99 10.62 13.50
CA ALA A 104 14.14 10.24 12.10
C ALA A 104 13.27 11.15 11.20
N SER A 105 13.78 11.43 10.00
CA SER A 105 13.02 12.08 8.93
C SER A 105 12.59 11.03 7.92
N ASP A 106 11.28 10.83 7.75
CA ASP A 106 10.76 9.96 6.70
C ASP A 106 10.90 10.64 5.33
N VAL A 107 11.72 10.06 4.46
CA VAL A 107 11.89 10.49 3.07
C VAL A 107 11.23 9.54 2.07
N GLY A 108 10.52 8.52 2.56
CA GLY A 108 10.02 7.38 1.79
C GLY A 108 11.09 6.29 1.57
N ALA A 109 10.65 5.12 1.08
CA ALA A 109 11.57 4.14 0.49
C ALA A 109 12.23 4.73 -0.76
N VAL A 110 13.42 4.26 -1.16
CA VAL A 110 14.14 4.71 -2.37
C VAL A 110 14.29 3.53 -3.32
#